data_AF-A0A7W1R1P8-F1
#
_entry.id   AF-A0A7W1R1P8-F1
#
_cell.length_a   1.000
_cell.length_b   1.000
_cell.length_c   1.000
_cell.angle_alpha   90.00
_cell.angle_beta   90.00
_cell.angle_gamma   90.00
#
_symmetry.space_group_name_H-M   'P 1'
#
loop_
_entity.id
_entity.type
_entity.pdbx_description
1 polymer ?
#
loop_
_entity_poly.entity_id
_entity_poly.type
_entity_poly.pdbx_seq_one_letter_code
_entity_poly.pdbx_strand_id
1 'polypeptide(L)'
;MEERLVRFRPRAILVVLGIILAAVVLIQVVQVARGVLIWIVVAVFLAVALNPAVEWLQAHGVARRGLAVLITYLGALAAIVALGATFVPILVEQVNNFVDTLPAYVEDLTSGRGRLGFLEREYQITEKVREAVEAGGAGGALGISGTALAVTKSVISAVIAVLTIAFLTLFMLLEGPAWISRFYG
;
A
#
# COMPACT_ATOMS: atom_id res chain seq x y z
N MET A 1 29.18 -54.12 -1.54
CA MET A 1 29.30 -52.66 -1.34
C MET A 1 28.10 -52.25 -0.51
N GLU A 2 28.33 -51.82 0.73
CA GLU A 2 27.31 -51.67 1.77
C GLU A 2 26.38 -50.47 1.49
N GLU A 3 25.07 -50.72 1.43
CA GLU A 3 24.06 -49.66 1.42
C GLU A 3 24.00 -49.01 2.81
N ARG A 4 24.71 -47.89 2.99
CA ARG A 4 24.60 -47.02 4.17
C ARG A 4 23.23 -46.36 4.18
N LEU A 5 22.23 -47.05 4.73
CA LEU A 5 20.94 -46.48 5.08
C LEU A 5 21.14 -45.47 6.20
N VAL A 6 21.16 -44.18 5.85
CA VAL A 6 21.12 -43.06 6.79
C VAL A 6 19.80 -43.18 7.56
N ARG A 7 19.85 -43.78 8.76
CA ARG A 7 18.71 -43.83 9.68
C ARG A 7 18.44 -42.41 10.16
N PHE A 8 17.62 -41.67 9.43
CA PHE A 8 17.11 -40.39 9.88
C PHE A 8 16.33 -40.62 11.16
N ARG A 9 16.92 -40.24 12.30
CA ARG A 9 16.23 -40.27 13.58
C ARG A 9 15.00 -39.36 13.43
N PRO A 10 13.76 -39.83 13.64
CA PRO A 10 12.55 -39.03 13.43
C PRO A 10 12.58 -37.69 14.19
N ARG A 11 13.26 -37.69 15.34
CA ARG A 11 13.51 -36.49 16.14
C ARG A 11 14.31 -35.41 15.41
N ALA A 12 15.34 -35.78 14.64
CA ALA A 12 16.13 -34.82 13.88
C ALA A 12 15.29 -34.16 12.78
N ILE A 13 14.44 -34.93 12.09
CA ILE A 13 13.50 -34.41 11.09
C ILE A 13 12.51 -33.43 11.73
N LEU A 14 11.93 -33.79 12.89
CA LEU A 14 10.99 -32.91 13.61
C LEU A 14 11.64 -31.61 14.10
N VAL A 15 12.89 -31.68 14.60
CA VAL A 15 13.63 -30.50 15.05
C VAL A 15 13.93 -29.58 13.87
N VAL A 16 14.42 -30.12 12.75
CA VAL A 16 14.68 -29.32 11.54
C VAL A 16 13.40 -28.69 11.00
N LEU A 17 12.31 -29.45 10.93
CA LEU A 17 11.01 -28.93 10.51
C LEU A 17 10.50 -27.83 11.45
N GLY A 18 10.66 -28.01 12.76
CA GLY A 18 10.30 -27.02 13.77
C GLY A 18 11.09 -25.71 13.63
N ILE A 19 12.39 -25.80 13.36
CA ILE A 19 13.25 -24.63 13.11
C ILE A 19 12.81 -23.90 11.84
N ILE A 20 12.52 -24.63 10.75
CA ILE A 20 12.03 -24.03 9.50
C ILE A 20 10.69 -23.32 9.74
N LEU A 21 9.75 -23.96 10.43
CA LEU A 21 8.46 -23.35 10.77
C LEU A 21 8.64 -22.09 11.64
N ALA A 22 9.47 -22.15 12.67
CA ALA A 22 9.76 -21.00 13.52
C ALA A 22 10.39 -19.84 12.73
N ALA A 23 11.33 -20.14 11.82
CA ALA A 23 11.95 -19.14 10.96
C ALA A 23 10.93 -18.50 10.00
N VAL A 24 10.05 -19.28 9.38
CA VAL A 24 8.98 -18.76 8.51
C VAL A 24 8.03 -17.86 9.29
N VAL A 25 7.60 -18.27 10.48
CA VAL A 25 6.74 -17.45 11.35
C VAL A 25 7.44 -16.15 11.73
N LEU A 26 8.71 -16.21 12.13
CA LEU A 26 9.48 -15.02 12.51
C LEU A 26 9.60 -14.03 11.34
N ILE A 27 9.88 -14.52 10.13
CA ILE A 27 9.95 -13.68 8.92
C ILE A 27 8.61 -13.01 8.65
N GLN A 28 7.50 -13.75 8.75
CA GLN A 28 6.16 -13.20 8.56
C GLN A 28 5.84 -12.11 9.60
N VAL A 29 6.17 -12.36 10.87
CA VAL A 29 5.99 -11.37 11.95
C VAL A 29 6.78 -10.10 11.66
N VAL A 30 8.05 -10.22 11.25
CA VAL A 30 8.90 -9.06 10.92
C VAL A 30 8.34 -8.28 9.72
N GLN A 31 7.82 -8.97 8.69
CA GLN A 31 7.21 -8.33 7.54
C GLN A 31 5.96 -7.51 7.92
N VAL A 32 5.09 -8.07 8.76
CA VAL A 32 3.90 -7.36 9.26
C VAL A 32 4.31 -6.21 10.18
N ALA A 33 5.24 -6.45 11.10
CA ALA A 33 5.74 -5.44 12.03
C ALA A 33 6.34 -4.24 11.31
N ARG A 34 7.07 -4.45 10.21
CA ARG A 34 7.61 -3.35 9.38
C ARG A 34 6.50 -2.40 8.91
N GLY A 35 5.37 -2.93 8.47
CA GLY A 35 4.22 -2.10 8.04
C GLY A 35 3.69 -1.24 9.18
N VAL A 36 3.47 -1.85 10.34
CA VAL A 36 2.98 -1.15 11.54
C VAL A 36 3.99 -0.09 12.02
N LEU A 37 5.29 -0.41 12.03
CA LEU A 37 6.34 0.53 12.40
C LEU A 37 6.36 1.75 11.48
N ILE A 38 6.18 1.56 10.16
CA ILE A 38 6.05 2.66 9.21
C ILE A 38 4.84 3.52 9.57
N TRP A 39 3.68 2.92 9.86
CA TRP A 39 2.48 3.67 10.24
C TRP A 39 2.68 4.49 11.52
N ILE A 40 3.37 3.92 12.52
CA ILE A 40 3.73 4.63 13.76
C ILE A 40 4.63 5.83 13.44
N VAL A 41 5.70 5.64 12.65
CA VAL A 41 6.63 6.73 12.30
C VAL A 41 5.90 7.86 11.55
N VAL A 42 5.03 7.51 10.59
CA VAL A 42 4.22 8.48 9.85
C VAL A 42 3.29 9.24 10.80
N ALA A 43 2.65 8.52 11.73
CA ALA A 43 1.76 9.13 12.72
C ALA A 43 2.49 10.08 13.68
N VAL A 44 3.69 9.71 14.15
CA VAL A 44 4.54 10.61 14.95
C VAL A 44 4.85 11.88 14.17
N PHE A 45 5.30 11.72 12.93
CA PHE A 45 5.65 12.85 12.07
C PHE A 45 4.44 13.78 11.87
N LEU A 46 3.27 13.21 11.58
CA LEU A 46 2.04 13.97 11.38
C LEU A 46 1.58 14.66 12.68
N ALA A 47 1.70 13.99 13.82
CA ALA A 47 1.37 14.58 15.12
C ALA A 47 2.26 15.78 15.43
N VAL A 48 3.57 15.66 15.19
CA VAL A 48 4.52 16.79 15.36
C VAL A 48 4.20 17.92 14.38
N ALA A 49 3.86 17.61 13.13
CA ALA A 49 3.49 18.61 12.12
C ALA A 49 2.17 19.33 12.44
N LEU A 50 1.22 18.65 13.08
CA LEU A 50 -0.08 19.22 13.48
C LEU A 50 -0.01 19.96 14.82
N ASN A 51 1.01 19.70 15.66
CA ASN A 51 1.14 20.32 16.97
C ASN A 51 1.13 21.87 16.93
N PRO A 52 1.81 22.57 16.00
CA PRO A 52 1.72 24.02 15.87
C PRO A 52 0.30 24.54 15.64
N ALA A 53 -0.51 23.80 14.86
CA ALA A 53 -1.90 24.15 14.66
C ALA A 53 -2.72 23.95 15.94
N VAL A 54 -2.46 22.89 16.71
CA VAL A 54 -3.09 22.69 18.04
C VAL A 54 -2.73 23.83 19.00
N GLU A 55 -1.46 24.24 19.04
CA GLU A 55 -0.99 25.36 19.88
C GLU A 55 -1.61 26.68 19.46
N TRP A 56 -1.72 26.96 18.16
CA TRP A 56 -2.41 28.14 17.64
C TRP A 56 -3.88 28.18 18.08
N LEU A 57 -4.59 27.04 18.02
CA LEU A 57 -5.97 26.94 18.50
C LEU A 57 -6.08 27.17 20.02
N GLN A 58 -5.15 26.64 20.80
CA GLN A 58 -5.12 26.88 22.25
C GLN A 58 -4.88 28.35 22.57
N ALA A 59 -3.96 29.00 21.85
CA ALA A 59 -3.68 30.43 21.99
C ALA A 59 -4.87 31.32 21.59
N HIS A 60 -5.72 30.86 20.65
CA HIS A 60 -6.92 31.57 20.19
C HIS A 60 -8.20 31.25 20.99
N GLY A 61 -8.07 30.71 22.21
CA GLY A 61 -9.18 30.61 23.17
C GLY A 61 -9.77 29.23 23.36
N VAL A 62 -9.22 28.17 22.75
CA VAL A 62 -9.63 26.79 23.04
C VAL A 62 -8.94 26.30 24.32
N ALA A 63 -9.58 26.56 25.47
CA ALA A 63 -9.04 26.25 26.80
C ALA A 63 -8.81 24.74 27.06
N ARG A 64 -9.52 23.86 26.34
CA ARG A 64 -9.39 22.40 26.49
C ARG A 64 -8.51 21.84 25.38
N ARG A 65 -7.32 21.35 25.73
CA ARG A 65 -6.38 20.70 24.81
C ARG A 65 -7.03 19.61 23.95
N GLY A 66 -7.90 18.79 24.54
CA GLY A 66 -8.62 17.75 23.80
C GLY A 66 -9.51 18.29 22.67
N LEU A 67 -10.15 19.45 22.86
CA LEU A 67 -10.95 20.09 21.81
C LEU A 67 -10.06 20.70 20.72
N ALA A 68 -8.94 21.32 21.10
CA ALA A 68 -7.99 21.87 20.13
C ALA A 68 -7.43 20.76 19.22
N VAL A 69 -7.03 19.62 19.82
CA VAL A 69 -6.57 18.43 19.09
C VAL A 69 -7.65 17.91 18.15
N LEU A 70 -8.89 17.76 18.62
CA LEU A 70 -9.99 17.25 17.80
C LEU A 70 -10.27 18.15 16.59
N ILE A 71 -10.31 19.48 16.79
CA ILE A 71 -10.57 20.43 15.69
C ILE A 71 -9.43 20.40 14.68
N THR A 72 -8.18 20.46 15.12
CA THR A 72 -7.01 20.37 14.22
C THR A 72 -7.01 19.06 13.45
N TYR A 73 -7.31 17.95 14.12
CA TYR A 73 -7.36 16.63 13.51
C TYR A 73 -8.48 16.51 12.46
N LEU A 74 -9.69 16.97 12.76
CA LEU A 74 -10.79 17.00 11.80
C LEU A 74 -10.49 17.91 10.60
N GLY A 75 -9.85 19.06 10.84
CA GLY A 75 -9.39 19.95 9.77
C GLY A 75 -8.35 19.29 8.87
N ALA A 76 -7.37 18.59 9.45
CA ALA A 76 -6.37 17.85 8.70
C ALA A 76 -6.99 16.72 7.86
N LEU A 77 -7.92 15.96 8.45
CA LEU A 77 -8.64 14.91 7.74
C LEU A 77 -9.47 15.47 6.58
N ALA A 78 -10.18 16.58 6.81
CA ALA A 78 -10.94 17.27 5.78
C ALA A 78 -10.04 17.76 4.64
N ALA A 79 -8.86 18.31 4.95
CA ALA A 79 -7.88 18.74 3.96
C ALA A 79 -7.38 17.57 3.10
N ILE A 80 -7.06 16.43 3.71
CA ILE A 80 -6.64 15.22 2.99
C ILE A 80 -7.77 14.71 2.07
N VAL A 81 -9.00 14.65 2.58
CA VAL A 81 -10.16 14.22 1.78
C VAL A 81 -10.42 15.18 0.62
N ALA A 82 -10.33 16.49 0.85
CA ALA A 82 -10.50 17.50 -0.20
C ALA A 82 -9.44 17.37 -1.29
N LEU A 83 -8.16 17.22 -0.90
CA LEU A 83 -7.07 16.98 -1.84
C LEU A 83 -7.31 15.67 -2.62
N GLY A 84 -7.68 14.58 -1.95
CA GLY A 84 -8.01 13.33 -2.59
C GLY A 84 -9.17 13.47 -3.59
N ALA A 85 -10.24 14.17 -3.21
CA ALA A 85 -11.40 14.40 -4.05
C ALA A 85 -11.08 15.21 -5.32
N THR A 86 -10.08 16.10 -5.27
CA THR A 86 -9.61 16.84 -6.45
C THR A 86 -8.61 16.04 -7.30
N PHE A 87 -7.67 15.33 -6.67
CA PHE A 87 -6.60 14.62 -7.39
C PHE A 87 -7.05 13.28 -7.99
N VAL A 88 -7.87 12.50 -7.28
CA VAL A 88 -8.35 11.18 -7.74
C VAL A 88 -9.05 11.25 -9.10
N PRO A 89 -10.03 12.13 -9.36
CA PRO A 89 -10.68 12.17 -10.68
C PRO A 89 -9.70 12.52 -11.79
N ILE A 90 -8.76 13.43 -11.56
CA ILE A 90 -7.72 13.78 -12.54
C ILE A 90 -6.87 12.55 -12.89
N LEU A 91 -6.44 11.78 -11.88
CA LEU A 91 -5.67 10.56 -12.12
C LEU A 91 -6.49 9.49 -12.85
N VAL A 92 -7.77 9.33 -12.50
CA VAL A 92 -8.67 8.39 -13.17
C VAL A 92 -8.89 8.79 -14.63
N GLU A 93 -9.14 10.07 -14.91
CA GLU A 93 -9.26 10.59 -16.28
C GLU A 93 -7.97 10.39 -17.08
N GLN A 94 -6.81 10.66 -16.48
CA GLN A 94 -5.51 10.43 -17.13
C GLN A 94 -5.29 8.95 -17.46
N VAL A 95 -5.62 8.04 -16.54
CA VAL A 95 -5.52 6.59 -16.77
C VAL A 95 -6.51 6.13 -17.82
N ASN A 96 -7.77 6.57 -17.75
CA ASN A 96 -8.79 6.21 -18.75
C ASN A 96 -8.40 6.70 -20.15
N ASN A 97 -7.97 7.96 -20.28
CA ASN A 97 -7.49 8.49 -21.57
C ASN A 97 -6.29 7.69 -22.11
N PHE A 98 -5.38 7.25 -21.25
CA PHE A 98 -4.28 6.38 -21.66
C PHE A 98 -4.81 5.02 -22.14
N VAL A 99 -5.70 4.39 -21.38
CA VAL A 99 -6.31 3.10 -21.75
C VAL A 99 -7.10 3.20 -23.07
N ASP A 100 -7.80 4.32 -23.29
CA ASP A 100 -8.58 4.56 -24.51
C ASP A 100 -7.71 4.84 -25.74
N THR A 101 -6.50 5.39 -25.55
CA THR A 101 -5.55 5.67 -26.65
C THR A 101 -4.57 4.54 -26.93
N LEU A 102 -4.41 3.59 -25.99
CA LEU A 102 -3.58 2.40 -26.16
C LEU A 102 -3.88 1.59 -27.45
N PRO A 103 -5.16 1.30 -27.83
CA PRO A 103 -5.45 0.53 -29.04
C PRO A 103 -4.94 1.21 -30.30
N ALA A 104 -5.08 2.54 -30.38
CA ALA A 104 -4.58 3.32 -31.53
C ALA A 104 -3.05 3.25 -31.63
N TYR A 105 -2.34 3.31 -30.49
CA TYR A 105 -0.88 3.12 -30.49
C TYR A 105 -0.47 1.71 -30.90
N VAL A 106 -1.23 0.68 -30.52
CA VAL A 106 -1.01 -0.71 -30.94
C VAL A 106 -1.31 -0.90 -32.44
N GLU A 107 -2.34 -0.24 -32.97
CA GLU A 107 -2.70 -0.32 -34.39
C GLU A 107 -1.68 0.40 -35.29
N ASP A 108 -1.13 1.54 -34.84
CA ASP A 108 -0.02 2.22 -35.49
C ASP A 108 1.24 1.33 -35.53
N LEU A 109 1.56 0.68 -34.41
CA LEU A 109 2.65 -0.32 -34.31
C LEU A 109 2.44 -1.49 -35.29
N THR A 110 1.26 -2.09 -35.27
CA THR A 110 0.89 -3.29 -36.05
C THR A 110 0.86 -3.00 -37.56
N SER A 111 0.41 -1.80 -37.95
CA SER A 111 0.38 -1.38 -39.35
C SER A 111 1.74 -0.93 -39.90
N GLY A 112 2.81 -1.01 -39.08
CA GLY A 112 4.17 -0.66 -39.48
C GLY A 112 4.38 0.83 -39.79
N ARG A 113 3.43 1.69 -39.38
CA ARG A 113 3.43 3.14 -39.61
C ARG A 113 3.74 3.88 -38.30
N GLY A 114 4.57 4.92 -38.37
CA GLY A 114 4.95 5.73 -37.20
C GLY A 114 6.31 5.35 -36.56
N ARG A 115 6.70 6.09 -35.50
CA ARG A 115 8.05 6.09 -34.89
C ARG A 115 8.48 4.76 -34.27
N LEU A 116 7.54 3.82 -34.08
CA LEU A 116 7.77 2.54 -33.43
C LEU A 116 7.47 1.32 -34.34
N GLY A 117 7.11 1.52 -35.61
CA GLY A 117 6.83 0.42 -36.57
C GLY A 117 8.03 -0.48 -36.90
N PHE A 118 9.21 -0.21 -36.31
CA PHE A 118 10.37 -1.10 -36.35
C PHE A 118 10.25 -2.29 -35.39
N LEU A 119 9.46 -2.18 -34.31
CA LEU A 119 9.26 -3.27 -33.34
C LEU A 119 8.47 -4.44 -33.92
N GLU A 120 7.48 -4.16 -34.78
CA GLU A 120 6.67 -5.16 -35.47
C GLU A 120 7.53 -6.04 -36.40
N ARG A 121 8.42 -5.40 -37.17
CA ARG A 121 9.25 -6.06 -38.18
C ARG A 121 10.34 -6.96 -37.60
N GLU A 122 10.75 -6.75 -36.35
CA GLU A 122 11.92 -7.42 -35.75
C GLU A 122 11.57 -8.34 -34.56
N TYR A 123 10.42 -8.16 -33.90
CA TYR A 123 10.09 -8.90 -32.66
C TYR A 123 8.70 -9.56 -32.61
N GLN A 124 7.88 -9.53 -33.68
CA GLN A 124 6.54 -10.16 -33.73
C GLN A 124 5.68 -9.87 -32.48
N ILE A 125 5.62 -8.58 -32.09
CA ILE A 125 4.98 -8.15 -30.83
C ILE A 125 3.47 -8.36 -30.84
N THR A 126 2.86 -8.46 -32.02
CA THR A 126 1.44 -8.72 -32.25
C THR A 126 0.93 -9.96 -31.52
N GLU A 127 1.70 -11.05 -31.49
CA GLU A 127 1.24 -12.31 -30.87
C GLU A 127 1.23 -12.19 -29.33
N LYS A 128 2.19 -11.47 -28.74
CA LYS A 128 2.25 -11.23 -27.29
C LYS A 128 1.17 -10.25 -26.82
N VAL A 129 0.86 -9.25 -27.64
CA VAL A 129 -0.21 -8.30 -27.36
C VAL A 129 -1.56 -8.97 -27.52
N ARG A 130 -1.76 -9.78 -28.57
CA ARG A 130 -2.97 -10.57 -28.76
C ARG A 130 -3.14 -11.63 -27.68
N GLU A 131 -2.08 -12.28 -27.22
CA GLU A 131 -2.11 -13.19 -26.08
C GLU A 131 -2.41 -12.44 -24.77
N ALA A 132 -1.88 -11.23 -24.54
CA ALA A 132 -2.22 -10.43 -23.37
C ALA A 132 -3.67 -9.90 -23.40
N VAL A 133 -4.20 -9.60 -24.60
CA VAL A 133 -5.58 -9.15 -24.82
C VAL A 133 -6.57 -10.32 -24.81
N GLU A 134 -6.19 -11.50 -25.32
CA GLU A 134 -7.01 -12.73 -25.23
C GLU A 134 -6.94 -13.33 -23.81
N ALA A 135 -5.79 -13.31 -23.14
CA ALA A 135 -5.70 -13.66 -21.72
C ALA A 135 -6.40 -12.63 -20.82
N GLY A 136 -6.41 -11.35 -21.23
CA GLY A 136 -7.15 -10.28 -20.57
C GLY A 136 -8.64 -10.23 -20.91
N GLY A 137 -9.05 -10.76 -22.07
CA GLY A 137 -10.37 -10.57 -22.67
C GLY A 137 -11.23 -11.85 -22.82
N ALA A 138 -10.64 -13.04 -22.91
CA ALA A 138 -11.38 -14.32 -23.01
C ALA A 138 -11.51 -15.06 -21.66
N GLY A 139 -10.90 -14.54 -20.58
CA GLY A 139 -10.95 -15.08 -19.22
C GLY A 139 -11.80 -14.24 -18.26
N GLY A 140 -13.00 -13.84 -18.68
CA GLY A 140 -13.86 -12.87 -17.96
C GLY A 140 -14.19 -13.19 -16.49
N ALA A 141 -14.01 -14.44 -16.05
CA ALA A 141 -14.26 -14.84 -14.65
C ALA A 141 -12.98 -15.09 -13.83
N LEU A 142 -11.81 -15.31 -14.46
CA LEU A 142 -10.59 -15.73 -13.74
C LEU A 142 -9.45 -14.70 -13.84
N GLY A 143 -9.19 -14.11 -15.01
CA GLY A 143 -8.16 -13.08 -15.19
C GLY A 143 -8.57 -11.72 -14.60
N ILE A 144 -9.82 -11.32 -14.82
CA ILE A 144 -10.40 -10.11 -14.22
C ILE A 144 -10.54 -10.29 -12.71
N SER A 145 -10.86 -11.49 -12.22
CA SER A 145 -11.02 -11.74 -10.79
C SER A 145 -9.72 -11.52 -10.01
N GLY A 146 -8.57 -11.97 -10.51
CA GLY A 146 -7.28 -11.80 -9.82
C GLY A 146 -6.86 -10.34 -9.72
N THR A 147 -6.94 -9.60 -10.83
CA THR A 147 -6.60 -8.18 -10.88
C THR A 147 -7.61 -7.34 -10.10
N ALA A 148 -8.91 -7.60 -10.27
CA ALA A 148 -9.95 -6.92 -9.50
C ALA A 148 -9.82 -7.18 -8.01
N LEU A 149 -9.61 -8.43 -7.58
CA LEU A 149 -9.36 -8.76 -6.16
C LEU A 149 -8.09 -8.09 -5.63
N ALA A 150 -7.02 -8.02 -6.42
CA ALA A 150 -5.80 -7.32 -6.02
C ALA A 150 -6.02 -5.81 -5.85
N VAL A 151 -6.73 -5.18 -6.78
CA VAL A 151 -7.10 -3.75 -6.70
C VAL A 151 -8.05 -3.50 -5.53
N THR A 152 -9.07 -4.33 -5.32
CA THR A 152 -9.96 -4.20 -4.17
C THR A 152 -9.20 -4.39 -2.86
N LYS A 153 -8.31 -5.38 -2.77
CA LYS A 153 -7.48 -5.61 -1.59
C LYS A 153 -6.52 -4.44 -1.34
N SER A 154 -5.94 -3.86 -2.39
CA SER A 154 -5.03 -2.71 -2.24
C SER A 154 -5.77 -1.47 -1.75
N VAL A 155 -6.98 -1.20 -2.28
CA VAL A 155 -7.82 -0.08 -1.83
C VAL A 155 -8.25 -0.29 -0.37
N ILE A 156 -8.75 -1.47 0.00
CA ILE A 156 -9.12 -1.77 1.39
C ILE A 156 -7.90 -1.61 2.32
N SER A 157 -6.74 -2.15 1.92
CA SER A 157 -5.50 -2.02 2.69
C SER A 157 -5.07 -0.56 2.86
N ALA A 158 -5.22 0.26 1.81
CA ALA A 158 -4.89 1.69 1.87
C ALA A 158 -5.83 2.43 2.82
N VAL A 159 -7.13 2.14 2.76
CA VAL A 159 -8.12 2.73 3.68
C VAL A 159 -7.80 2.35 5.13
N ILE A 160 -7.53 1.07 5.40
CA ILE A 160 -7.14 0.61 6.75
C ILE A 160 -5.85 1.29 7.22
N ALA A 161 -4.85 1.41 6.35
CA ALA A 161 -3.60 2.09 6.69
C ALA A 161 -3.85 3.56 7.04
N VAL A 162 -4.61 4.29 6.22
CA VAL A 162 -4.96 5.70 6.48
C VAL A 162 -5.72 5.83 7.79
N LEU A 163 -6.74 5.00 8.04
CA LEU A 163 -7.50 5.02 9.30
C LEU A 163 -6.62 4.72 10.51
N THR A 164 -5.72 3.75 10.39
CA THR A 164 -4.80 3.37 11.47
C THR A 164 -3.81 4.49 11.77
N ILE A 165 -3.17 5.06 10.74
CA ILE A 165 -2.26 6.20 10.88
C ILE A 165 -2.98 7.39 11.51
N ALA A 166 -4.21 7.67 11.07
CA ALA A 166 -5.00 8.77 11.59
C ALA A 166 -5.33 8.54 13.08
N PHE A 167 -5.76 7.33 13.45
CA PHE A 167 -6.00 6.96 14.85
C PHE A 167 -4.74 7.09 15.72
N LEU A 168 -3.60 6.58 15.24
CA LEU A 168 -2.31 6.69 15.93
C LEU A 168 -1.89 8.15 16.10
N THR A 169 -2.12 8.99 15.09
CA THR A 169 -1.80 10.43 15.13
C THR A 169 -2.64 11.13 16.20
N LEU A 170 -3.94 10.85 16.24
CA LEU A 170 -4.86 11.39 17.24
C LEU A 170 -4.44 11.00 18.65
N PHE A 171 -4.15 9.71 18.85
CA PHE A 171 -3.67 9.18 20.13
C PHE A 171 -2.37 9.85 20.57
N MET A 172 -1.41 10.01 19.65
CA MET A 172 -0.15 10.69 19.93
C MET A 172 -0.33 12.17 20.26
N LEU A 173 -1.25 12.88 19.61
CA LEU A 173 -1.56 14.27 19.93
C LEU A 173 -2.22 14.43 21.31
N LEU A 174 -3.07 13.46 21.68
CA LEU A 174 -3.77 13.46 22.98
C LEU A 174 -2.85 13.04 24.13
N GLU A 175 -2.16 11.92 23.97
CA GLU A 175 -1.40 11.28 25.04
C GLU A 175 0.09 11.60 25.02
N GLY A 176 0.66 12.06 23.91
CA GLY A 176 2.11 12.32 23.76
C GLY A 176 2.75 13.06 24.95
N PRO A 177 2.14 14.14 25.49
CA PRO A 177 2.67 14.83 26.67
C PRO A 177 2.67 13.99 27.95
N ALA A 178 1.67 13.11 28.13
CA ALA A 178 1.54 12.26 29.31
C ALA A 178 2.55 11.11 29.30
N TRP A 179 2.90 10.59 28.11
CA TRP A 179 3.98 9.60 27.98
C TRP A 179 5.34 10.21 28.33
N ILE A 180 5.60 11.44 27.89
CA ILE A 180 6.84 12.16 28.20
C ILE A 180 6.94 12.46 29.70
N SER A 181 5.89 12.95 30.35
CA SER A 181 5.94 13.26 31.79
C SER A 181 6.14 12.04 32.69
N ARG A 182 5.76 10.85 32.23
CA ARG A 182 5.90 9.59 32.97
C ARG A 182 7.28 8.93 32.80
N PHE A 183 7.98 9.23 31.70
CA PHE A 183 9.35 8.77 31.45
C PHE A 183 10.41 9.63 32.14
N TYR A 184 10.12 10.91 32.38
CA TYR A 184 11.00 11.86 33.07
C TYR A 184 10.53 12.23 34.49
N GLY A 185 9.56 11.49 35.02
CA GLY A 185 9.04 11.62 36.39
C GLY A 185 9.62 10.59 37.34
#